data_AF-A0A1V9ET74-F1
#
_entry.id   AF-A0A1V9ET74-F1
#
_cell.length_a   1.000
_cell.length_b   1.000
_cell.length_c   1.000
_cell.angle_alpha   90.00
_cell.angle_beta   90.00
_cell.angle_gamma   90.00
#
_symmetry.space_group_name_H-M   'P 1'
#
loop_
_entity.id
_entity.type
_entity.pdbx_description
1 polymer ?
#
loop_
_entity_poly.entity_id
_entity_poly.type
_entity_poly.pdbx_seq_one_letter_code
_entity_poly.pdbx_strand_id
1 'polypeptide(L)'
;MSIKTMADLLKQQEAERQDLAVSLYEAWQPVMKKREEMLLPYGGVYENATDPVREEIDTLHKEFTEEWGSDGKLAVLMTARHAQEREKLIERQNKIEQLHTMQHRPKDKDRGR
;
A
#
# COMPACT_ATOMS: atom_id res chain seq x y z
N MET A 1 10.81 -12.62 -11.44
CA MET A 1 10.52 -13.95 -10.86
C MET A 1 9.00 -14.15 -10.86
N SER A 2 8.47 -15.29 -11.33
CA SER A 2 7.03 -15.56 -11.25
C SER A 2 6.67 -15.89 -9.81
N ILE A 3 5.81 -15.10 -9.17
CA ILE A 3 5.22 -15.45 -7.86
C ILE A 3 4.40 -16.73 -8.05
N LYS A 4 4.75 -17.79 -7.32
CA LYS A 4 4.07 -19.10 -7.40
C LYS A 4 3.32 -19.46 -6.13
N THR A 5 3.70 -18.87 -4.99
CA THR A 5 3.12 -19.19 -3.68
C THR A 5 2.59 -17.95 -2.98
N MET A 6 1.64 -18.14 -2.06
CA MET A 6 1.13 -17.06 -1.21
C MET A 6 2.22 -16.48 -0.33
N ALA A 7 3.17 -17.32 0.14
CA ALA A 7 4.28 -16.87 0.96
C ALA A 7 5.20 -15.89 0.21
N ASP A 8 5.49 -16.16 -1.07
CA ASP A 8 6.30 -15.25 -1.89
C ASP A 8 5.58 -13.92 -2.14
N LEU A 9 4.27 -13.96 -2.38
CA LEU A 9 3.45 -12.76 -2.54
C LEU A 9 3.47 -11.90 -1.27
N LEU A 10 3.25 -12.51 -0.11
CA LEU A 10 3.25 -11.78 1.17
C LEU A 10 4.61 -11.17 1.50
N LYS A 11 5.72 -11.85 1.18
CA LYS A 11 7.07 -11.27 1.34
C LYS A 11 7.29 -10.06 0.46
N GLN A 12 6.83 -10.10 -0.80
CA GLN A 12 6.91 -8.94 -1.69
C GLN A 12 6.05 -7.79 -1.16
N GLN A 13 4.81 -8.06 -0.74
CA GLN A 13 3.91 -7.04 -0.21
C GLN A 13 4.45 -6.38 1.07
N GLU A 14 5.17 -7.14 1.90
CA GLU A 14 5.86 -6.60 3.07
C GLU A 14 7.05 -5.71 2.67
N ALA A 15 7.84 -6.09 1.66
CA ALA A 15 8.89 -5.23 1.13
C ALA A 15 8.31 -3.93 0.56
N GLU A 16 7.20 -4.00 -0.19
CA GLU A 16 6.51 -2.81 -0.73
C GLU A 16 6.00 -1.88 0.39
N ARG A 17 5.57 -2.41 1.53
CA ARG A 17 5.19 -1.61 2.71
C ARG A 17 6.38 -0.91 3.35
N GLN A 18 7.51 -1.61 3.46
CA GLN A 18 8.75 -1.03 3.98
C GLN A 18 9.25 0.07 3.06
N ASP A 19 9.21 -0.14 1.74
CA ASP A 19 9.56 0.88 0.74
C ASP A 19 8.64 2.11 0.86
N LEU A 20 7.32 1.93 1.01
CA LEU A 20 6.39 3.03 1.24
C LEU A 20 6.73 3.82 2.52
N ALA A 21 7.08 3.13 3.59
CA ALA A 21 7.47 3.78 4.85
C ALA A 21 8.77 4.59 4.71
N VAL A 22 9.74 4.10 3.92
CA VAL A 22 10.96 4.86 3.60
C VAL A 22 10.63 6.08 2.75
N SER A 23 9.81 5.92 1.71
CA SER A 23 9.40 7.02 0.84
C SER A 23 8.62 8.11 1.57
N LEU A 24 7.86 7.76 2.62
CA LEU A 24 7.17 8.73 3.47
C LEU A 24 8.14 9.73 4.10
N TYR A 25 9.28 9.26 4.60
CA TYR A 25 10.29 10.14 5.19
C TYR A 25 10.83 11.14 4.16
N GLU A 26 11.16 10.66 2.96
CA GLU A 26 11.66 11.50 1.87
C GLU A 26 10.61 12.51 1.39
N ALA A 27 9.36 12.08 1.28
CA ALA A 27 8.24 12.93 0.88
C ALA A 27 7.91 14.00 1.94
N TRP A 28 8.24 13.76 3.21
CA TRP A 28 8.03 14.72 4.30
C TRP A 28 9.07 15.84 4.33
N GLN A 29 10.29 15.60 3.85
CA GLN A 29 11.38 16.59 3.91
C GLN A 29 11.03 17.94 3.23
N PRO A 30 10.44 17.98 2.02
CA PRO A 30 10.05 19.24 1.39
C PRO A 30 9.00 20.01 2.18
N VAL A 31 8.05 19.32 2.81
CA VAL A 31 6.99 19.93 3.64
C VAL A 31 7.62 20.59 4.87
N MET A 32 8.52 19.88 5.55
CA MET A 32 9.25 20.42 6.69
C MET A 32 10.12 21.62 6.32
N LYS A 33 10.82 21.54 5.19
CA LYS A 33 11.63 22.65 4.70
C LYS A 33 10.77 23.89 4.41
N LYS A 34 9.63 23.73 3.74
CA LYS A 34 8.70 24.83 3.47
C LYS A 34 8.16 25.44 4.78
N ARG A 35 7.81 24.59 5.75
CA ARG A 35 7.40 25.03 7.10
C ARG A 35 8.49 25.84 7.79
N GLU A 36 9.74 25.38 7.77
CA GLU A 36 10.87 26.10 8.36
C GLU A 36 11.09 27.47 7.72
N GLU A 37 11.04 27.53 6.38
CA GLU A 37 11.17 28.79 5.62
C GLU A 37 10.06 29.79 5.98
N MET A 38 8.83 29.32 6.14
CA MET A 38 7.68 30.14 6.54
C MET A 38 7.77 30.65 7.98
N LEU A 39 8.36 29.85 8.88
CA LEU A 39 8.49 30.20 10.29
C LEU A 39 9.74 31.03 10.59
N LEU A 40 10.70 31.11 9.67
CA LEU A 40 11.96 31.84 9.85
C LEU A 40 11.76 33.32 10.27
N PRO A 41 10.84 34.10 9.67
CA PRO A 41 10.55 35.46 10.12
C PRO A 41 9.95 35.56 11.53
N TYR A 42 9.42 34.45 12.05
CA TYR A 42 8.75 34.34 13.35
C TYR A 42 9.62 33.63 14.40
N GLY A 43 10.93 33.53 14.14
CA GLY A 43 11.89 32.88 15.03
C GLY A 43 11.79 31.35 15.06
N GLY A 44 11.17 30.74 14.04
CA GLY A 44 10.95 29.29 13.97
C GLY A 44 9.78 28.79 14.83
N VAL A 45 9.05 29.69 15.50
CA VAL A 45 7.99 29.35 16.44
C VAL A 45 6.63 29.48 15.74
N TYR A 46 5.88 28.38 15.68
CA TYR A 46 4.60 28.33 14.98
C TYR A 46 3.54 29.23 15.62
N GLU A 47 3.52 29.31 16.95
CA GLU A 47 2.59 30.13 17.72
C GLU A 47 2.80 31.63 17.49
N ASN A 48 4.01 32.04 17.07
CA ASN A 48 4.35 33.42 16.76
C ASN A 48 3.98 33.83 15.33
N ALA A 49 3.66 32.86 14.46
CA ALA A 49 3.28 33.13 13.09
C ALA A 49 1.88 33.77 13.00
N THR A 50 1.67 34.55 11.94
CA THR A 50 0.35 35.12 11.62
C THR A 50 -0.63 34.01 11.26
N ASP A 51 -1.94 34.26 11.45
CA ASP A 51 -2.99 33.29 11.12
C ASP A 51 -2.87 32.72 9.70
N PRO A 52 -2.63 33.53 8.64
CA PRO A 52 -2.51 33.00 7.29
C PRO A 52 -1.33 32.03 7.11
N VAL A 53 -0.21 32.28 7.80
CA VAL A 53 0.97 31.39 7.75
C VAL A 53 0.69 30.09 8.47
N ARG A 54 0.01 30.15 9.62
CA ARG A 54 -0.43 28.95 10.34
C ARG A 54 -1.39 28.10 9.52
N GLU A 55 -2.39 28.72 8.90
CA GLU A 55 -3.34 28.06 8.01
C GLU A 55 -2.65 27.39 6.81
N GLU A 56 -1.64 28.03 6.22
CA GLU A 56 -0.89 27.44 5.11
C GLU A 56 -0.05 26.24 5.56
N ILE A 57 0.59 26.32 6.73
CA ILE A 57 1.34 25.18 7.33
C ILE A 57 0.40 24.02 7.64
N ASP A 58 -0.77 24.30 8.23
CA ASP A 58 -1.77 23.27 8.54
C ASP A 58 -2.32 22.62 7.28
N THR A 59 -2.51 23.42 6.21
CA THR A 59 -2.92 22.91 4.91
C THR A 59 -1.87 21.97 4.33
N LEU A 60 -0.58 22.34 4.37
CA LEU A 60 0.51 21.48 3.92
C LEU A 60 0.57 20.15 4.69
N HIS A 61 0.40 20.22 6.02
CA HIS A 61 0.36 19.02 6.85
C HIS A 61 -0.84 18.13 6.51
N LYS A 62 -2.01 18.74 6.31
CA LYS A 62 -3.23 18.04 5.94
C LYS A 62 -3.10 17.36 4.58
N GLU A 63 -2.65 18.08 3.55
CA GLU A 63 -2.44 17.53 2.21
C GLU A 63 -1.45 16.36 2.23
N PHE A 64 -0.35 16.50 2.98
CA PHE A 64 0.60 15.41 3.16
C PHE A 64 -0.05 14.21 3.84
N THR A 65 -0.79 14.41 4.93
CA THR A 65 -1.43 13.32 5.68
C THR A 65 -2.52 12.62 4.86
N GLU A 66 -3.28 13.37 4.05
CA GLU A 66 -4.30 12.80 3.17
C GLU A 66 -3.69 11.87 2.09
N GLU A 67 -2.48 12.15 1.64
CA GLU A 67 -1.81 11.34 0.61
C GLU A 67 -0.98 10.21 1.23
N TRP A 68 -0.14 10.54 2.22
CA TRP A 68 0.92 9.69 2.76
C TRP A 68 0.63 9.12 4.16
N GLY A 69 -0.44 9.55 4.82
CA GLY A 69 -0.81 9.04 6.14
C GLY A 69 -1.09 7.53 6.15
N SER A 70 -1.21 6.94 7.34
CA SER A 70 -1.51 5.51 7.51
C SER A 70 -2.81 5.09 6.81
N ASP A 71 -3.78 6.01 6.76
CA ASP A 71 -5.06 5.87 6.05
C ASP A 71 -5.13 6.80 4.83
N GLY A 72 -3.98 7.31 4.39
CA GLY A 72 -3.84 8.14 3.21
C GLY A 72 -4.12 7.36 1.93
N LYS A 73 -4.35 8.08 0.84
CA LYS A 73 -4.69 7.50 -0.47
C LYS A 73 -3.73 6.41 -0.90
N LEU A 74 -2.41 6.59 -0.73
CA LEU A 74 -1.41 5.62 -1.14
C LEU A 74 -1.50 4.31 -0.36
N ALA A 75 -1.67 4.39 0.97
CA ALA A 75 -1.79 3.21 1.83
C ALA A 75 -3.07 2.42 1.52
N VAL A 76 -4.18 3.11 1.26
CA VAL A 76 -5.47 2.52 0.87
C VAL A 76 -5.36 1.83 -0.49
N LEU A 77 -4.78 2.50 -1.49
CA LEU A 77 -4.59 1.94 -2.84
C LEU A 77 -3.69 0.71 -2.81
N MET A 78 -2.58 0.76 -2.07
CA MET A 78 -1.68 -0.38 -1.89
C MET A 78 -2.40 -1.57 -1.25
N THR A 79 -3.16 -1.33 -0.17
CA THR A 79 -3.93 -2.38 0.52
C THR A 79 -4.96 -3.02 -0.40
N ALA A 80 -5.69 -2.21 -1.18
CA ALA A 80 -6.67 -2.70 -2.13
C ALA A 80 -6.00 -3.54 -3.24
N ARG A 81 -4.87 -3.06 -3.79
CA ARG A 81 -4.08 -3.81 -4.77
C ARG A 81 -3.59 -5.15 -4.20
N HIS A 82 -3.04 -5.15 -2.99
CA HIS A 82 -2.56 -6.36 -2.32
C HIS A 82 -3.68 -7.38 -2.11
N ALA A 83 -4.87 -6.92 -1.75
CA ALA A 83 -6.05 -7.79 -1.63
C ALA A 83 -6.42 -8.45 -2.96
N GLN A 84 -6.48 -7.67 -4.06
CA GLN A 84 -6.77 -8.20 -5.39
C GLN A 84 -5.71 -9.19 -5.89
N GLU A 85 -4.43 -8.94 -5.61
CA GLU A 85 -3.34 -9.86 -5.96
C GLU A 85 -3.49 -11.21 -5.24
N ARG A 86 -3.86 -11.19 -3.95
CA ARG A 86 -4.11 -12.41 -3.17
C ARG A 86 -5.31 -13.19 -3.72
N GLU A 87 -6.40 -12.50 -4.02
CA GLU A 87 -7.61 -13.11 -4.60
C GLU A 87 -7.30 -13.79 -5.94
N LYS A 88 -6.61 -13.09 -6.85
CA LYS A 88 -6.19 -13.66 -8.15
C LYS A 88 -5.30 -14.88 -8.01
N LEU A 89 -4.41 -14.90 -7.01
CA LEU A 89 -3.55 -16.06 -6.76
C LEU A 89 -4.36 -17.26 -6.27
N ILE A 90 -5.30 -17.04 -5.34
CA ILE A 90 -6.21 -18.08 -4.83
C ILE A 90 -7.06 -18.64 -5.97
N GLU A 91 -7.66 -17.80 -6.80
CA GLU A 91 -8.43 -18.24 -7.96
C GLU A 91 -7.61 -19.13 -8.90
N ARG A 92 -6.35 -18.75 -9.16
CA ARG A 92 -5.44 -19.53 -10.01
C ARG A 92 -5.11 -20.89 -9.38
N GLN A 93 -4.85 -20.94 -8.07
CA GLN A 93 -4.56 -22.18 -7.35
C GLN A 93 -5.78 -23.11 -7.37
N ASN A 94 -6.98 -22.59 -7.07
CA ASN A 94 -8.23 -23.33 -7.12
C ASN A 94 -8.50 -23.92 -8.52
N LYS A 95 -8.24 -23.15 -9.59
CA LYS A 95 -8.39 -23.65 -10.98
C LYS A 95 -7.42 -24.80 -11.27
N ILE A 96 -6.17 -24.71 -10.81
CA ILE A 96 -5.18 -25.78 -10.98
C ILE A 96 -5.60 -27.04 -10.21
N GLU A 97 -6.07 -26.89 -8.98
CA GLU A 97 -6.58 -28.01 -8.17
C GLU A 97 -7.82 -28.67 -8.80
N GLN A 98 -8.75 -27.88 -9.35
CA GLN A 98 -9.90 -28.39 -10.09
C GLN A 98 -9.49 -29.19 -11.34
N LEU A 99 -8.49 -28.70 -12.09
CA LEU A 99 -7.96 -29.43 -13.23
C LEU A 99 -7.28 -30.75 -12.84
N HIS A 100 -6.50 -30.74 -11.75
CA HIS A 100 -5.89 -31.97 -11.21
C HIS A 100 -6.94 -32.97 -10.73
N THR A 101 -7.95 -32.53 -9.99
CA THR A 101 -9.03 -33.40 -9.50
C THR A 101 -9.90 -33.96 -10.63
N MET A 102 -10.12 -33.21 -11.72
CA MET A 102 -10.77 -33.72 -12.93
C MET A 102 -9.93 -34.77 -13.67
N GLN A 103 -8.61 -34.62 -13.73
CA GLN A 103 -7.72 -35.61 -14.35
C GLN A 103 -7.57 -36.89 -13.52
N HIS A 104 -7.72 -36.80 -12.19
CA HIS A 104 -7.65 -37.94 -11.27
C HIS A 104 -9.01 -38.58 -10.96
N ARG A 105 -10.10 -38.15 -11.61
CA ARG A 105 -11.38 -38.85 -11.52
C ARG A 105 -11.19 -40.27 -12.09
N PRO A 106 -11.32 -41.33 -11.29
CA PRO A 106 -11.24 -42.68 -11.82
C PRO A 106 -12.33 -42.81 -12.89
N LYS A 107 -11.93 -43.15 -14.12
CA LYS A 107 -12.86 -43.71 -15.11
C LYS A 107 -13.28 -45.09 -14.62
N ASP A 108 -14.01 -45.17 -13.53
CA ASP A 108 -14.55 -46.42 -13.06
C ASP A 108 -16.06 -46.49 -13.31
N LYS A 109 -16.38 -47.56 -14.04
CA LYS A 109 -17.69 -48.17 -14.29
C LYS A 109 -18.55 -47.56 -15.40
N ASP A 110 -18.16 -47.88 -16.63
CA ASP A 110 -19.13 -48.28 -17.66
C ASP A 110 -18.68 -49.53 -18.42
N ARG A 111 -18.26 -50.55 -17.66
CA ARG A 111 -18.15 -51.94 -18.12
C ARG A 111 -18.99 -52.80 -17.19
N GLY A 112 -20.22 -53.09 -17.59
CA GLY A 112 -20.98 -54.20 -17.05
C GLY A 112 -22.42 -53.88 -16.63
N ARG A 113 -23.32 -53.72 -17.60
CA ARG A 113 -24.52 -54.55 -17.66
C ARG A 113 -25.09 -54.58 -19.07
#